data_AF-A0A3B1BTH5-F1
#
_entry.id   AF-A0A3B1BTH5-F1
#
_cell.length_a   1.000
_cell.length_b   1.000
_cell.length_c   1.000
_cell.angle_alpha   90.00
_cell.angle_beta   90.00
_cell.angle_gamma   90.00
#
_symmetry.space_group_name_H-M   'P 1'
#
loop_
_entity.id
_entity.type
_entity.pdbx_description
1 polymer ?
#
loop_
_entity_poly.entity_id
_entity_poly.type
_entity_poly.pdbx_seq_one_letter_code
_entity_poly.pdbx_strand_id
1 'polypeptide(L)'
;MIRYKPLATDNIRASGGKGSNILLGSTGISADLGPNPALVLRSTDGKMGAVMFVEETGADFGKSAKETLAKCLLKLKTGGSEKGLLEGAVVGGSDSAQWKIPRLTQIVRAESIPLKEYDLNGSYYRKIYFEPRTGALSVFKEEINPNHCNPASANLSLEDGARGFKEGQASGVVANATRFFRQKTTFTALRELIVPEHIRLTPNEPLNVWCAACSNGVEAYSYAMYIHRLLTRVKTGLSFKVFATDINQHLVETAEQGEYEVSDGDLRDYRPYFERYGRLDGNRLLFGDEIRRYLNFRTFNIKNRPRKRKFHMIICANVFQYYQDDAREHFLQNFVEASTNPGYIFVGPMNPKTIRRLGLSNLLEYKMLRAD
;
A
#
# COMPACT_ATOMS: atom_id res chain seq x y z
N MET A 1 -9.51 14.27 -23.18
CA MET A 1 -8.16 13.87 -23.63
C MET A 1 -7.21 15.02 -23.33
N ILE A 2 -6.61 15.06 -22.13
CA ILE A 2 -5.64 16.09 -21.74
C ILE A 2 -4.26 15.45 -21.88
N ARG A 3 -3.51 15.84 -22.92
CA ARG A 3 -2.12 15.42 -23.13
C ARG A 3 -1.22 16.32 -22.29
N TYR A 4 -0.60 15.79 -21.24
CA TYR A 4 0.48 16.48 -20.55
C TYR A 4 1.75 16.44 -21.42
N LYS A 5 2.32 17.61 -21.73
CA LYS A 5 3.60 17.72 -22.44
C LYS A 5 4.73 17.16 -21.56
N PRO A 6 5.59 16.26 -22.07
CA PRO A 6 6.84 15.95 -21.40
C PRO A 6 7.70 17.22 -21.33
N LEU A 7 8.29 17.52 -20.17
CA LEU A 7 9.34 18.53 -20.07
C LEU A 7 10.54 18.08 -20.92
N ALA A 8 11.11 19.01 -21.69
CA ALA A 8 12.24 18.75 -22.59
C ALA A 8 13.43 18.18 -21.81
N THR A 9 13.91 17.02 -22.23
CA THR A 9 14.99 16.22 -21.62
C THR A 9 16.39 16.80 -21.81
N ASP A 10 16.52 17.95 -22.45
CA ASP A 10 17.77 18.37 -23.09
C ASP A 10 18.78 19.04 -22.14
N ASN A 11 18.42 19.24 -20.87
CA ASN A 11 19.30 19.88 -19.87
C ASN A 11 19.66 18.97 -18.67
N ILE A 12 19.57 17.65 -18.84
CA ILE A 12 19.92 16.68 -17.80
C ILE A 12 21.44 16.50 -17.76
N ARG A 13 22.11 17.03 -16.74
CA ARG A 13 23.48 16.66 -16.38
C ARG A 13 23.48 16.05 -14.98
N ALA A 14 23.48 14.72 -14.91
CA ALA A 14 23.78 14.01 -13.69
C ALA A 14 25.31 14.01 -13.48
N SER A 15 25.82 14.75 -12.48
CA SER A 15 27.20 14.56 -12.02
C SER A 15 27.21 13.46 -10.96
N GLY A 16 27.06 12.21 -11.38
CA GLY A 16 27.12 11.04 -10.51
C GLY A 16 27.31 9.78 -11.32
N GLY A 17 28.43 9.08 -11.13
CA GLY A 17 28.64 7.77 -11.76
C GLY A 17 27.58 6.75 -11.32
N LYS A 18 27.39 5.69 -12.12
CA LYS A 18 26.60 4.51 -11.73
C LYS A 18 26.97 4.08 -10.30
N GLY A 19 25.99 4.04 -9.39
CA GLY A 19 26.21 3.64 -7.98
C GLY A 19 26.55 4.77 -7.00
N SER A 20 26.30 6.04 -7.35
CA SER A 20 26.49 7.16 -6.41
C SER A 20 25.22 7.47 -5.61
N ASN A 21 25.32 7.40 -4.28
CA ASN A 21 24.21 7.66 -3.34
C ASN A 21 23.85 9.15 -3.20
N ILE A 22 24.51 10.03 -3.95
CA ILE A 22 24.29 11.49 -3.91
C ILE A 22 24.43 12.03 -5.33
N LEU A 23 23.37 12.64 -5.83
CA LEU A 23 23.32 13.36 -7.10
C LEU A 23 23.22 14.86 -6.82
N LEU A 24 23.98 15.67 -7.55
CA LEU A 24 24.03 17.13 -7.39
C LEU A 24 23.83 17.80 -8.73
N GLY A 25 23.26 19.01 -8.70
CA GLY A 25 23.11 19.82 -9.90
C GLY A 25 22.64 21.23 -9.58
N SER A 26 22.96 22.15 -10.48
CA SER A 26 22.41 23.52 -10.55
C SER A 26 21.25 23.65 -11.56
N THR A 27 20.85 22.51 -12.13
CA THR A 27 19.77 22.28 -13.09
C THR A 27 19.08 20.96 -12.75
N GLY A 28 17.94 20.67 -13.39
CA GLY A 28 17.14 19.45 -13.20
C GLY A 28 17.94 18.16 -12.92
N ILE A 29 17.67 17.57 -11.77
CA ILE A 29 18.22 16.31 -11.29
C ILE A 29 17.18 15.21 -11.52
N SER A 30 17.54 14.19 -12.28
CA SER A 30 16.72 13.00 -12.50
C SER A 30 17.40 11.80 -11.85
N ALA A 31 16.63 10.99 -11.12
CA ALA A 31 17.14 9.78 -10.50
C ALA A 31 16.12 8.65 -10.50
N ASP A 32 16.61 7.42 -10.63
CA ASP A 32 15.77 6.24 -10.44
C ASP A 32 15.62 5.98 -8.94
N LEU A 33 14.37 5.85 -8.50
CA LEU A 33 14.04 5.50 -7.13
C LEU A 33 13.97 3.98 -6.99
N GLY A 34 14.68 3.47 -6.00
CA GLY A 34 14.54 2.11 -5.50
C GLY A 34 13.50 2.03 -4.37
N PRO A 35 13.49 0.94 -3.58
CA PRO A 35 12.55 0.81 -2.48
C PRO A 35 12.79 1.82 -1.34
N ASN A 36 13.95 2.47 -1.28
CA ASN A 36 14.35 3.33 -0.17
C ASN A 36 13.87 4.78 -0.32
N PRO A 37 13.59 5.49 0.78
CA PRO A 37 13.26 6.92 0.70
C PRO A 37 14.45 7.72 0.16
N ALA A 38 14.12 8.82 -0.52
CA ALA A 38 15.09 9.78 -1.02
C ALA A 38 15.00 11.10 -0.25
N LEU A 39 16.14 11.70 0.02
CA LEU A 39 16.23 13.05 0.57
C LEU A 39 16.60 14.01 -0.56
N VAL A 40 15.76 15.01 -0.76
CA VAL A 40 16.00 16.13 -1.66
C VAL A 40 16.41 17.33 -0.81
N LEU A 41 17.48 18.01 -1.20
CA LEU A 41 17.93 19.25 -0.57
C LEU A 41 18.13 20.32 -1.65
N ARG A 42 17.81 21.58 -1.35
CA ARG A 42 18.25 22.72 -2.16
C ARG A 42 18.75 23.85 -1.31
N SER A 43 19.58 24.67 -1.94
CA SER A 43 19.86 26.02 -1.51
C SER A 43 18.62 26.90 -1.71
N THR A 44 18.31 27.76 -0.75
CA THR A 44 17.18 28.69 -0.79
C THR A 44 17.36 29.72 -1.90
N ASP A 45 18.60 29.99 -2.33
CA ASP A 45 18.91 30.80 -3.51
C ASP A 45 18.69 30.06 -4.85
N GLY A 46 18.29 28.78 -4.79
CA GLY A 46 17.96 27.96 -5.95
C GLY A 46 19.15 27.55 -6.82
N LYS A 47 20.39 27.90 -6.44
CA LYS A 47 21.57 27.68 -7.31
C LYS A 47 22.04 26.24 -7.33
N MET A 48 21.79 25.47 -6.27
CA MET A 48 22.25 24.10 -6.13
C MET A 48 21.20 23.25 -5.44
N GLY A 49 21.09 22.00 -5.89
CA GLY A 49 20.28 20.98 -5.26
C GLY A 49 20.99 19.64 -5.21
N ALA A 50 20.47 18.75 -4.36
CA ALA A 50 20.93 17.39 -4.20
C ALA A 50 19.75 16.42 -4.08
N VAL A 51 19.94 15.22 -4.60
CA VAL A 51 19.10 14.05 -4.30
C VAL A 51 20.00 12.98 -3.70
N MET A 52 19.65 12.53 -2.50
CA MET A 52 20.43 11.59 -1.68
C MET A 52 19.63 10.31 -1.43
N PHE A 53 20.32 9.18 -1.51
CA PHE A 53 19.81 7.83 -1.22
C PHE A 53 20.59 7.19 -0.07
N VAL A 54 19.94 6.30 0.65
CA VAL A 54 20.60 5.45 1.65
C VAL A 54 20.21 4.00 1.39
N GLU A 55 21.17 3.23 0.86
CA GLU A 55 20.95 1.84 0.44
C GLU A 55 20.85 0.85 1.62
N GLU A 56 21.51 1.18 2.75
CA GLU A 56 21.69 0.29 3.90
C GLU A 56 20.39 -0.23 4.52
N THR A 57 20.39 -1.48 5.00
CA THR A 57 19.24 -2.13 5.65
C THR A 57 19.52 -2.43 7.12
N GLY A 58 18.48 -2.41 7.99
CA GLY A 58 18.63 -2.79 9.39
C GLY A 58 19.26 -1.73 10.31
N ALA A 59 19.97 -2.19 11.35
CA ALA A 59 20.42 -1.35 12.47
C ALA A 59 21.38 -0.22 12.06
N ASP A 60 22.17 -0.45 11.00
CA ASP A 60 23.22 0.46 10.52
C ASP A 60 22.70 1.62 9.67
N PHE A 61 21.41 1.62 9.29
CA PHE A 61 20.81 2.68 8.48
C PHE A 61 21.08 4.08 9.03
N GLY A 62 20.95 4.27 10.36
CA GLY A 62 21.16 5.57 10.97
C GLY A 62 22.60 6.09 10.87
N LYS A 63 23.60 5.19 10.88
CA LYS A 63 25.00 5.53 10.71
C LYS A 63 25.27 5.91 9.26
N SER A 64 24.86 5.06 8.32
CA SER A 64 25.02 5.31 6.88
C SER A 64 24.29 6.57 6.41
N ALA A 65 23.10 6.86 6.97
CA ALA A 65 22.36 8.09 6.69
C ALA A 65 23.12 9.34 7.17
N LYS A 66 23.72 9.33 8.37
CA LYS A 66 24.53 10.43 8.88
C LYS A 66 25.78 10.68 8.03
N GLU A 67 26.50 9.62 7.69
CA GLU A 67 27.71 9.71 6.85
C GLU A 67 27.39 10.22 5.44
N THR A 68 26.29 9.75 4.86
CA THR A 68 25.86 10.17 3.52
C THR A 68 25.36 11.61 3.54
N LEU A 69 24.62 12.02 4.57
CA LEU A 69 24.19 13.41 4.75
C LEU A 69 25.40 14.34 4.90
N ALA A 70 26.38 13.99 5.72
CA ALA A 70 27.60 14.79 5.89
C ALA A 70 28.35 14.99 4.56
N LYS A 71 28.47 13.92 3.76
CA LYS A 71 29.04 14.00 2.41
C LYS A 71 28.20 14.87 1.47
N CYS A 72 26.87 14.78 1.56
CA CYS A 72 25.95 15.58 0.75
C CYS A 72 26.08 17.08 1.06
N LEU A 73 26.07 17.44 2.35
CA LEU A 73 26.23 18.82 2.80
C LEU A 73 27.59 19.41 2.44
N LEU A 74 28.67 18.63 2.58
CA LEU A 74 30.00 19.08 2.16
C LEU A 74 30.03 19.42 0.66
N LYS A 75 29.42 18.57 -0.17
CA LYS A 75 29.38 18.80 -1.61
C LYS A 75 28.50 20.00 -1.99
N LEU A 76 27.37 20.21 -1.32
CA LEU A 76 26.55 21.42 -1.49
C LEU A 76 27.34 22.68 -1.11
N LYS A 77 28.13 22.61 -0.03
CA LYS A 77 29.00 23.72 0.40
C LYS A 77 30.10 24.04 -0.60
N THR A 78 30.76 23.03 -1.16
CA THR A 78 31.75 23.24 -2.24
C THR A 78 31.12 23.78 -3.53
N GLY A 79 29.81 23.60 -3.72
CA GLY A 79 29.03 24.18 -4.81
C GLY A 79 28.53 25.61 -4.55
N GLY A 80 28.90 26.22 -3.41
CA GLY A 80 28.56 27.61 -3.07
C GLY A 80 27.33 27.78 -2.16
N SER A 81 26.79 26.71 -1.56
CA SER A 81 25.62 26.79 -0.66
C SER A 81 26.01 26.72 0.82
N GLU A 82 25.53 27.65 1.64
CA GLU A 82 25.73 27.60 3.09
C GLU A 82 24.64 26.80 3.81
N LYS A 83 24.98 26.15 4.93
CA LYS A 83 24.09 25.25 5.68
C LYS A 83 22.80 25.92 6.19
N GLY A 84 22.84 27.22 6.50
CA GLY A 84 21.68 28.00 6.94
C GLY A 84 20.75 28.45 5.80
N LEU A 85 21.14 28.21 4.56
CA LEU A 85 20.38 28.51 3.35
C LEU A 85 19.86 27.24 2.70
N LEU A 86 19.63 26.16 3.45
CA LEU A 86 19.14 24.90 2.88
C LEU A 86 17.69 24.65 3.28
N GLU A 87 16.92 24.06 2.37
CA GLU A 87 15.64 23.43 2.67
C GLU A 87 15.56 22.06 2.02
N GLY A 88 14.74 21.18 2.60
CA GLY A 88 14.69 19.78 2.20
C GLY A 88 13.31 19.19 2.13
N ALA A 89 13.23 18.09 1.39
CA ALA A 89 12.08 17.23 1.28
C ALA A 89 12.51 15.77 1.41
N VAL A 90 11.85 14.99 2.26
CA VAL A 90 11.95 13.53 2.21
C VAL A 90 10.83 13.03 1.32
N VAL A 91 11.20 12.31 0.27
CA VAL A 91 10.29 11.54 -0.58
C VAL A 91 10.28 10.11 -0.08
N GLY A 92 9.10 9.59 0.23
CA GLY A 92 8.95 8.22 0.71
C GLY A 92 9.40 7.17 -0.30
N GLY A 93 9.68 5.99 0.22
CA GLY A 93 10.00 4.79 -0.55
C GLY A 93 8.87 3.77 -0.49
N SER A 94 9.15 2.53 -0.91
CA SER A 94 8.21 1.43 -0.77
C SER A 94 7.77 1.24 0.68
N ASP A 95 6.61 0.60 0.87
CA ASP A 95 6.08 0.19 2.19
C ASP A 95 7.18 -0.35 3.14
N SER A 96 8.07 -1.23 2.64
CA SER A 96 9.15 -1.86 3.41
C SER A 96 10.28 -0.92 3.89
N ALA A 97 10.32 0.32 3.39
CA ALA A 97 11.34 1.30 3.71
C ALA A 97 10.80 2.51 4.48
N GLN A 98 9.50 2.56 4.77
CA GLN A 98 8.85 3.67 5.47
C GLN A 98 9.44 3.91 6.88
N TRP A 99 9.88 2.85 7.57
CA TRP A 99 10.55 2.95 8.87
C TRP A 99 11.85 3.77 8.84
N LYS A 100 12.46 3.93 7.66
CA LYS A 100 13.67 4.74 7.47
C LYS A 100 13.37 6.24 7.52
N ILE A 101 12.15 6.66 7.20
CA ILE A 101 11.78 8.07 7.05
C ILE A 101 11.83 8.85 8.37
N PRO A 102 11.25 8.39 9.50
CA PRO A 102 11.35 9.13 10.76
C PRO A 102 12.80 9.28 11.22
N ARG A 103 13.62 8.25 11.00
CA ARG A 103 15.03 8.25 11.39
C ARG A 103 15.87 9.18 10.51
N LEU A 104 15.63 9.16 9.20
CA LEU A 104 16.25 10.10 8.25
C LEU A 104 15.85 11.54 8.56
N THR A 105 14.56 11.78 8.80
CA THR A 105 14.01 13.10 9.17
C THR A 105 14.64 13.62 10.45
N GLN A 106 14.77 12.78 11.49
CA GLN A 106 15.42 13.17 12.74
C GLN A 106 16.90 13.54 12.52
N ILE A 107 17.61 12.78 11.69
CA ILE A 107 19.02 13.06 11.35
C ILE A 107 19.14 14.40 10.62
N VAL A 108 18.27 14.69 9.66
CA VAL A 108 18.31 15.96 8.91
C VAL A 108 17.90 17.15 9.79
N ARG A 109 16.87 16.99 10.63
CA ARG A 109 16.44 18.04 11.57
C ARG A 109 17.52 18.37 12.61
N ALA A 110 18.35 17.41 13.00
CA ALA A 110 19.51 17.67 13.88
C ALA A 110 20.54 18.62 13.24
N GLU A 111 20.57 18.70 11.90
CA GLU A 111 21.39 19.66 11.16
C GLU A 111 20.74 21.05 11.01
N SER A 112 19.59 21.28 11.66
CA SER A 112 18.79 22.53 11.59
C SER A 112 18.27 22.86 10.18
N ILE A 113 18.09 21.84 9.33
CA ILE A 113 17.55 22.01 7.97
C ILE A 113 16.02 21.85 8.02
N PRO A 114 15.24 22.86 7.59
CA PRO A 114 13.79 22.73 7.47
C PRO A 114 13.44 21.64 6.45
N LEU A 115 12.57 20.73 6.87
CA LEU A 115 12.24 19.55 6.09
C LEU A 115 10.73 19.37 5.93
N LYS A 116 10.30 19.16 4.69
CA LYS A 116 8.95 18.71 4.32
C LYS A 116 8.95 17.20 4.07
N GLU A 117 7.86 16.54 4.42
CA GLU A 117 7.72 15.10 4.23
C GLU A 117 6.65 14.85 3.15
N TYR A 118 7.00 14.08 2.11
CA TYR A 118 6.14 13.78 0.97
C TYR A 118 5.99 12.27 0.77
N ASP A 119 4.74 11.84 0.62
CA ASP A 119 4.30 10.45 0.47
C ASP A 119 4.88 9.45 1.49
N LEU A 120 4.41 9.55 2.73
CA LEU A 120 4.73 8.63 3.83
C LEU A 120 3.91 7.33 3.79
N ASN A 121 3.20 7.05 2.69
CA ASN A 121 2.24 5.94 2.60
C ASN A 121 2.72 4.81 1.67
N GLY A 122 4.02 4.73 1.40
CA GLY A 122 4.64 3.52 0.86
C GLY A 122 4.54 3.31 -0.66
N SER A 123 4.32 4.35 -1.45
CA SER A 123 4.28 4.19 -2.90
C SER A 123 5.63 3.74 -3.47
N TYR A 124 5.62 2.75 -4.36
CA TYR A 124 6.79 2.41 -5.16
C TYR A 124 6.97 3.43 -6.28
N TYR A 125 7.69 4.50 -6.00
CA TYR A 125 8.16 5.42 -7.02
C TYR A 125 9.37 4.82 -7.72
N ARG A 126 9.38 4.86 -9.05
CA ARG A 126 10.51 4.39 -9.86
C ARG A 126 11.44 5.54 -10.25
N LYS A 127 10.96 6.78 -10.22
CA LYS A 127 11.72 7.94 -10.68
C LYS A 127 11.34 9.22 -9.97
N ILE A 128 12.33 10.08 -9.78
CA ILE A 128 12.20 11.44 -9.25
C ILE A 128 12.83 12.42 -10.24
N TYR A 129 12.18 13.58 -10.38
CA TYR A 129 12.73 14.75 -11.06
C TYR A 129 12.65 15.94 -10.10
N PHE A 130 13.78 16.63 -9.93
CA PHE A 130 13.89 17.78 -9.05
C PHE A 130 14.57 18.94 -9.77
N GLU A 131 13.94 20.10 -9.80
CA GLU A 131 14.53 21.34 -10.34
C GLU A 131 14.94 22.28 -9.20
N PRO A 132 16.25 22.42 -8.91
CA PRO A 132 16.73 23.18 -7.76
C PRO A 132 16.33 24.67 -7.78
N ARG A 133 16.22 25.28 -8.96
CA ARG A 133 15.92 26.71 -9.11
C ARG A 133 14.50 27.06 -8.70
N THR A 134 13.55 26.23 -9.08
CA THR A 134 12.12 26.46 -8.84
C THR A 134 11.61 25.69 -7.62
N GLY A 135 12.40 24.74 -7.10
CA GLY A 135 11.95 23.81 -6.08
C GLY A 135 10.89 22.83 -6.58
N ALA A 136 10.67 22.72 -7.89
CA ALA A 136 9.69 21.81 -8.45
C ALA A 136 10.14 20.35 -8.25
N LEU A 137 9.27 19.55 -7.64
CA LEU A 137 9.52 18.15 -7.35
C LEU A 137 8.42 17.29 -7.98
N SER A 138 8.82 16.37 -8.86
CA SER A 138 7.94 15.40 -9.51
C SER A 138 8.39 13.98 -9.19
N VAL A 139 7.44 13.13 -8.80
CA VAL A 139 7.68 11.71 -8.53
C VAL A 139 6.80 10.85 -9.43
N PHE A 140 7.36 9.75 -9.93
CA PHE A 140 6.72 8.90 -10.93
C PHE A 140 6.58 7.47 -10.41
N LYS A 141 5.33 6.96 -10.40
CA LYS A 141 5.01 5.55 -10.16
C LYS A 141 5.07 4.79 -11.48
N GLU A 142 5.57 3.56 -11.46
CA GLU A 142 5.48 2.67 -12.63
C GLU A 142 4.22 1.82 -12.51
N GLU A 143 3.25 2.02 -13.40
CA GLU A 143 2.26 0.99 -13.70
C GLU A 143 2.89 -0.01 -14.67
N ILE A 144 2.72 -1.32 -14.42
CA ILE A 144 3.22 -2.38 -15.30
C ILE A 144 2.43 -2.32 -16.62
N ASN A 145 2.92 -1.53 -17.58
CA ASN A 145 2.53 -1.58 -18.98
C ASN A 145 3.80 -1.39 -19.86
N PRO A 146 4.31 -2.44 -20.51
CA PRO A 146 5.58 -2.38 -21.25
C PRO A 146 5.61 -1.42 -22.44
N ASN A 147 4.44 -0.93 -22.91
CA ASN A 147 4.35 -0.18 -24.15
C ASN A 147 3.77 1.24 -23.99
N HIS A 148 3.40 1.67 -22.78
CA HIS A 148 2.92 3.04 -22.52
C HIS A 148 3.21 3.44 -21.07
N CYS A 149 4.18 4.33 -20.85
CA CYS A 149 4.32 5.07 -19.60
C CYS A 149 3.21 6.13 -19.54
N ASN A 150 2.15 5.89 -18.79
CA ASN A 150 1.22 6.96 -18.41
C ASN A 150 1.41 7.25 -16.92
N PRO A 151 2.10 8.35 -16.53
CA PRO A 151 2.46 8.59 -15.15
C PRO A 151 1.25 9.07 -14.34
N ALA A 152 0.99 8.47 -13.19
CA ALA A 152 0.37 9.18 -12.08
C ALA A 152 1.44 10.12 -11.51
N SER A 153 1.44 11.40 -11.93
CA SER A 153 2.35 12.43 -11.42
C SER A 153 1.73 13.17 -10.24
N ALA A 154 2.43 13.22 -9.11
CA ALA A 154 2.19 14.23 -8.10
C ALA A 154 3.15 15.40 -8.37
N ASN A 155 2.61 16.52 -8.86
CA ASN A 155 3.36 17.77 -8.97
C ASN A 155 3.29 18.46 -7.62
N LEU A 156 4.39 18.42 -6.88
CA LEU A 156 4.48 19.02 -5.55
C LEU A 156 5.40 20.24 -5.68
N SER A 157 4.85 21.44 -5.46
CA SER A 157 5.69 22.62 -5.24
C SER A 157 6.19 22.56 -3.78
N LEU A 158 7.44 22.99 -3.55
CA LEU A 158 7.95 23.18 -2.20
C LEU A 158 7.25 24.34 -1.49
N GLU A 159 6.43 25.17 -2.14
CA GLU A 159 5.81 26.36 -1.54
C GLU A 159 4.35 26.12 -1.06
N ASP A 160 3.54 25.26 -1.69
CA ASP A 160 2.07 25.14 -1.41
C ASP A 160 1.68 24.19 -0.25
N GLY A 161 2.58 23.99 0.70
CA GLY A 161 2.53 22.91 1.71
C GLY A 161 1.58 23.06 2.90
N ALA A 162 0.39 23.65 2.74
CA ALA A 162 -0.63 23.69 3.79
C ALA A 162 -2.07 23.34 3.34
N ARG A 163 -2.33 23.18 2.04
CA ARG A 163 -3.67 22.79 1.52
C ARG A 163 -3.76 21.42 0.86
N GLY A 164 -2.63 20.79 0.56
CA GLY A 164 -2.58 19.52 -0.17
C GLY A 164 -3.15 18.29 0.58
N PHE A 165 -3.45 18.37 1.88
CA PHE A 165 -3.96 17.22 2.64
C PHE A 165 -5.49 17.09 2.59
N LYS A 166 -6.24 18.20 2.59
CA LYS A 166 -7.71 18.15 2.46
C LYS A 166 -8.16 17.87 1.03
N GLU A 167 -7.43 18.38 0.04
CA GLU A 167 -7.76 18.14 -1.37
C GLU A 167 -7.28 16.77 -1.86
N GLY A 168 -6.24 16.18 -1.27
CA GLY A 168 -5.80 14.81 -1.59
C GLY A 168 -6.80 13.71 -1.17
N GLN A 169 -7.56 13.92 -0.09
CA GLN A 169 -8.72 13.07 0.25
C GLN A 169 -9.89 13.28 -0.71
N ALA A 170 -10.09 14.52 -1.18
CA ALA A 170 -11.14 14.86 -2.15
C ALA A 170 -10.78 14.46 -3.60
N SER A 171 -9.50 14.17 -3.90
CA SER A 171 -8.99 13.87 -5.25
C SER A 171 -8.51 12.42 -5.44
N GLY A 172 -8.63 11.55 -4.42
CA GLY A 172 -8.29 10.12 -4.56
C GLY A 172 -6.79 9.78 -4.66
N VAL A 173 -5.87 10.67 -4.24
CA VAL A 173 -4.41 10.50 -4.45
C VAL A 173 -3.69 9.76 -3.30
N VAL A 174 -4.38 9.46 -2.19
CA VAL A 174 -3.93 8.42 -1.25
C VAL A 174 -4.39 7.08 -1.79
N ALA A 175 -3.51 6.34 -2.46
CA ALA A 175 -3.79 4.98 -2.91
C ALA A 175 -3.79 4.00 -1.72
N ASN A 176 -4.77 4.13 -0.83
CA ASN A 176 -5.38 3.00 -0.13
C ASN A 176 -6.30 2.21 -1.07
N ALA A 177 -5.99 2.19 -2.38
CA ALA A 177 -6.77 1.52 -3.40
C ALA A 177 -6.62 0.01 -3.22
N THR A 178 -7.35 -0.52 -2.24
CA THR A 178 -7.88 -1.85 -2.37
C THR A 178 -8.65 -1.86 -3.69
N ARG A 179 -8.38 -2.86 -4.51
CA ARG A 179 -9.02 -3.06 -5.81
C ARG A 179 -9.77 -4.36 -5.75
N PHE A 180 -10.83 -4.47 -6.53
CA PHE A 180 -11.57 -5.71 -6.60
C PHE A 180 -10.65 -6.88 -7.01
N PHE A 181 -10.85 -8.03 -6.38
CA PHE A 181 -10.16 -9.29 -6.67
C PHE A 181 -8.62 -9.22 -6.60
N ARG A 182 -8.06 -8.40 -5.70
CA ARG A 182 -6.60 -8.20 -5.56
C ARG A 182 -5.83 -9.49 -5.26
N GLN A 183 -6.30 -10.32 -4.33
CA GLN A 183 -5.56 -11.49 -3.83
C GLN A 183 -5.95 -12.77 -4.58
N LYS A 184 -5.58 -12.86 -5.87
CA LYS A 184 -5.96 -13.96 -6.78
C LYS A 184 -5.79 -15.38 -6.17
N THR A 185 -4.70 -15.63 -5.45
CA THR A 185 -4.41 -16.95 -4.87
C THR A 185 -5.44 -17.39 -3.82
N THR A 186 -6.03 -16.44 -3.09
CA THR A 186 -7.06 -16.75 -2.08
C THR A 186 -8.38 -17.21 -2.71
N PHE A 187 -8.71 -16.71 -3.90
CA PHE A 187 -9.88 -17.18 -4.66
C PHE A 187 -9.64 -18.59 -5.22
N THR A 188 -8.41 -18.89 -5.65
CA THR A 188 -8.02 -20.25 -6.02
C THR A 188 -8.17 -21.20 -4.84
N ALA A 189 -7.67 -20.83 -3.65
CA ALA A 189 -7.82 -21.62 -2.43
C ALA A 189 -9.30 -21.84 -2.06
N LEU A 190 -10.13 -20.81 -2.17
CA LEU A 190 -11.58 -20.93 -1.97
C LEU A 190 -12.20 -22.01 -2.86
N ARG A 191 -11.86 -22.00 -4.15
CA ARG A 191 -12.38 -22.95 -5.14
C ARG A 191 -11.88 -24.38 -4.94
N GLU A 192 -10.58 -24.54 -4.75
CA GLU A 192 -9.91 -25.85 -4.87
C GLU A 192 -9.77 -26.57 -3.53
N LEU A 193 -9.79 -25.82 -2.42
CA LEU A 193 -9.47 -26.37 -1.10
C LEU A 193 -10.55 -26.06 -0.07
N ILE A 194 -10.78 -24.78 0.22
CA ILE A 194 -11.57 -24.35 1.39
C ILE A 194 -13.04 -24.74 1.24
N VAL A 195 -13.70 -24.40 0.11
CA VAL A 195 -15.12 -24.72 -0.08
C VAL A 195 -15.35 -26.25 -0.21
N PRO A 196 -14.57 -26.99 -1.01
CA PRO A 196 -14.71 -28.45 -1.06
C PRO A 196 -14.53 -29.13 0.30
N GLU A 197 -13.52 -28.73 1.07
CA GLU A 197 -13.28 -29.31 2.41
C GLU A 197 -14.39 -28.93 3.40
N HIS A 198 -14.85 -27.68 3.39
CA HIS A 198 -15.95 -27.21 4.23
C HIS A 198 -17.24 -27.99 3.96
N ILE A 199 -17.61 -28.18 2.69
CA ILE A 199 -18.80 -28.97 2.32
C ILE A 199 -18.68 -30.42 2.83
N ARG A 200 -17.48 -31.00 2.79
CA ARG A 200 -17.25 -32.38 3.24
C ARG A 200 -17.33 -32.52 4.76
N LEU A 201 -16.81 -31.53 5.50
CA LEU A 201 -16.71 -31.59 6.96
C LEU A 201 -17.98 -31.09 7.66
N THR A 202 -18.54 -29.97 7.22
CA THR A 202 -19.63 -29.25 7.89
C THR A 202 -20.67 -28.70 6.89
N PRO A 203 -21.33 -29.57 6.10
CA PRO A 203 -22.22 -29.15 5.00
C PRO A 203 -23.41 -28.27 5.43
N ASN A 204 -23.79 -28.32 6.70
CA ASN A 204 -24.92 -27.58 7.27
C ASN A 204 -24.51 -26.30 7.99
N GLU A 205 -23.21 -26.04 8.17
CA GLU A 205 -22.72 -24.85 8.86
C GLU A 205 -22.39 -23.74 7.86
N PRO A 206 -22.69 -22.46 8.17
CA PRO A 206 -22.37 -21.36 7.28
C PRO A 206 -20.85 -21.18 7.11
N LEU A 207 -20.40 -20.96 5.88
CA LEU A 207 -19.02 -20.57 5.61
C LEU A 207 -18.79 -19.11 6.08
N ASN A 208 -18.23 -18.95 7.27
CA ASN A 208 -17.82 -17.66 7.81
C ASN A 208 -16.41 -17.26 7.34
N VAL A 209 -16.30 -16.10 6.68
CA VAL A 209 -15.06 -15.49 6.21
C VAL A 209 -14.84 -14.15 6.92
N TRP A 210 -13.62 -13.85 7.35
CA TRP A 210 -13.26 -12.56 7.94
C TRP A 210 -12.27 -11.80 7.05
N CYS A 211 -12.70 -10.68 6.46
CA CYS A 211 -11.83 -9.69 5.83
C CYS A 211 -11.45 -8.63 6.87
N ALA A 212 -10.28 -8.80 7.48
CA ALA A 212 -9.72 -7.90 8.47
C ALA A 212 -8.94 -6.77 7.79
N ALA A 213 -9.11 -5.55 8.32
CA ALA A 213 -8.67 -4.30 7.70
C ALA A 213 -9.22 -4.13 6.27
N CYS A 214 -10.55 -4.16 6.15
CA CYS A 214 -11.24 -4.18 4.87
C CYS A 214 -11.19 -2.85 4.11
N SER A 215 -10.69 -1.75 4.71
CA SER A 215 -10.74 -0.40 4.15
C SER A 215 -12.17 -0.06 3.71
N ASN A 216 -12.37 0.54 2.54
CA ASN A 216 -13.66 0.85 1.94
C ASN A 216 -14.47 -0.37 1.46
N GLY A 217 -14.03 -1.60 1.74
CA GLY A 217 -14.86 -2.81 1.57
C GLY A 217 -14.81 -3.51 0.21
N VAL A 218 -14.14 -2.98 -0.81
CA VAL A 218 -14.11 -3.64 -2.15
C VAL A 218 -13.57 -5.07 -2.12
N GLU A 219 -12.62 -5.37 -1.21
CA GLU A 219 -12.09 -6.71 -1.00
C GLU A 219 -13.16 -7.65 -0.44
N ALA A 220 -13.96 -7.18 0.53
CA ALA A 220 -15.07 -7.93 1.09
C ALA A 220 -16.15 -8.22 0.04
N TYR A 221 -16.50 -7.23 -0.81
CA TYR A 221 -17.39 -7.44 -1.95
C TYR A 221 -16.85 -8.47 -2.94
N SER A 222 -15.54 -8.45 -3.22
CA SER A 222 -14.89 -9.45 -4.11
C SER A 222 -15.08 -10.86 -3.57
N TYR A 223 -14.82 -11.08 -2.27
CA TYR A 223 -15.04 -12.38 -1.62
C TYR A 223 -16.50 -12.78 -1.63
N ALA A 224 -17.42 -11.87 -1.29
CA ALA A 224 -18.84 -12.17 -1.29
C ALA A 224 -19.32 -12.61 -2.68
N MET A 225 -19.00 -11.84 -3.71
CA MET A 225 -19.37 -12.12 -5.10
C MET A 225 -18.80 -13.45 -5.60
N TYR A 226 -17.52 -13.72 -5.28
CA TYR A 226 -16.85 -14.95 -5.67
C TYR A 226 -17.47 -16.17 -5.00
N ILE A 227 -17.65 -16.12 -3.67
CA ILE A 227 -18.22 -17.22 -2.89
C ILE A 227 -19.65 -17.49 -3.34
N HIS A 228 -20.49 -16.46 -3.47
CA HIS A 228 -21.86 -16.64 -3.94
C HIS A 228 -21.92 -17.34 -5.30
N ARG A 229 -21.09 -16.91 -6.26
CA ARG A 229 -21.02 -17.52 -7.59
C ARG A 229 -20.52 -18.97 -7.53
N LEU A 230 -19.52 -19.24 -6.69
CA LEU A 230 -18.96 -20.57 -6.50
C LEU A 230 -20.00 -21.53 -5.91
N LEU A 231 -20.69 -21.13 -4.85
CA LEU A 231 -21.73 -21.93 -4.20
C LEU A 231 -22.94 -22.18 -5.11
N THR A 232 -23.33 -21.17 -5.90
CA THR A 232 -24.37 -21.32 -6.93
C THR A 232 -23.96 -22.35 -7.99
N ARG A 233 -22.69 -22.33 -8.43
CA ARG A 233 -22.18 -23.26 -9.46
C ARG A 233 -22.14 -24.71 -8.98
N VAL A 234 -21.77 -24.94 -7.72
CA VAL A 234 -21.73 -26.30 -7.14
C VAL A 234 -23.10 -26.77 -6.65
N LYS A 235 -24.16 -25.95 -6.82
CA LYS A 235 -25.57 -26.26 -6.49
C LYS A 235 -25.76 -26.75 -5.05
N THR A 236 -25.07 -26.10 -4.11
CA THR A 236 -25.21 -26.40 -2.68
C THR A 236 -26.17 -25.43 -2.00
N GLY A 237 -26.86 -25.89 -0.94
CA GLY A 237 -27.64 -25.05 -0.03
C GLY A 237 -26.79 -24.33 1.02
N LEU A 238 -25.46 -24.48 0.97
CA LEU A 238 -24.52 -23.87 1.90
C LEU A 238 -24.69 -22.35 1.95
N SER A 239 -24.91 -21.82 3.14
CA SER A 239 -24.92 -20.37 3.39
C SER A 239 -23.52 -19.86 3.73
N PHE A 240 -23.29 -18.56 3.60
CA PHE A 240 -22.01 -17.94 3.95
C PHE A 240 -22.21 -16.54 4.51
N LYS A 241 -21.19 -16.03 5.22
CA LYS A 241 -21.11 -14.64 5.68
C LYS A 241 -19.68 -14.14 5.57
N VAL A 242 -19.53 -12.92 5.08
CA VAL A 242 -18.26 -12.19 5.04
C VAL A 242 -18.32 -11.08 6.09
N PHE A 243 -17.55 -11.26 7.16
CA PHE A 243 -17.34 -10.26 8.19
C PHE A 243 -16.20 -9.36 7.73
N ALA A 244 -16.48 -8.07 7.59
CA ALA A 244 -15.52 -7.11 7.09
C ALA A 244 -15.31 -6.05 8.16
N THR A 245 -14.06 -5.89 8.60
CA THR A 245 -13.78 -4.99 9.71
C THR A 245 -12.63 -4.06 9.45
N ASP A 246 -12.75 -2.81 9.88
CA ASP A 246 -11.67 -1.83 9.85
C ASP A 246 -11.62 -1.01 11.14
N ILE A 247 -10.48 -0.41 11.46
CA ILE A 247 -10.37 0.50 12.60
C ILE A 247 -10.97 1.88 12.26
N ASN A 248 -10.99 2.26 10.99
CA ASN A 248 -11.52 3.52 10.52
C ASN A 248 -13.03 3.42 10.26
N GLN A 249 -13.82 4.03 11.15
CA GLN A 249 -15.28 4.06 11.04
C GLN A 249 -15.77 4.65 9.71
N HIS A 250 -15.14 5.71 9.20
CA HIS A 250 -15.58 6.34 7.95
C HIS A 250 -15.43 5.40 6.75
N LEU A 251 -14.37 4.59 6.71
CA LEU A 251 -14.19 3.58 5.65
C LEU A 251 -15.23 2.45 5.76
N VAL A 252 -15.60 2.07 6.98
CA VAL A 252 -16.66 1.09 7.23
C VAL A 252 -18.01 1.63 6.75
N GLU A 253 -18.34 2.89 7.04
CA GLU A 253 -19.56 3.53 6.56
C GLU A 253 -19.61 3.60 5.02
N THR A 254 -18.50 3.96 4.37
CA THR A 254 -18.39 3.91 2.90
C THR A 254 -18.57 2.48 2.36
N ALA A 255 -17.99 1.49 3.02
CA ALA A 255 -18.14 0.09 2.65
C ALA A 255 -19.60 -0.39 2.77
N GLU A 256 -20.30 0.06 3.80
CA GLU A 256 -21.72 -0.25 4.02
C GLU A 256 -22.63 0.32 2.94
N GLN A 257 -22.30 1.49 2.39
CA GLN A 257 -23.04 2.09 1.27
C GLN A 257 -22.96 1.22 0.00
N GLY A 258 -21.80 0.60 -0.25
CA GLY A 258 -21.60 -0.29 -1.39
C GLY A 258 -21.57 0.43 -2.74
N GLU A 259 -21.13 1.69 -2.74
CA GLU A 259 -21.06 2.55 -3.90
C GLU A 259 -19.60 2.94 -4.17
N TYR A 260 -19.15 2.78 -5.42
CA TYR A 260 -17.76 2.97 -5.79
C TYR A 260 -17.64 3.70 -7.12
N GLU A 261 -16.79 4.72 -7.18
CA GLU A 261 -16.35 5.27 -8.47
C GLU A 261 -15.42 4.27 -9.16
N VAL A 262 -15.72 3.95 -10.42
CA VAL A 262 -15.01 2.94 -11.20
C VAL A 262 -14.78 3.43 -12.63
N SER A 263 -13.64 3.04 -13.20
CA SER A 263 -13.35 3.16 -14.62
C SER A 263 -13.61 1.83 -15.34
N ASP A 264 -13.70 1.87 -16.67
CA ASP A 264 -13.74 0.65 -17.49
C ASP A 264 -12.51 -0.25 -17.29
N GLY A 265 -11.38 0.32 -16.88
CA GLY A 265 -10.17 -0.42 -16.53
C GLY A 265 -10.37 -1.28 -15.29
N ASP A 266 -11.00 -0.73 -14.25
CA ASP A 266 -11.23 -1.40 -12.96
C ASP A 266 -12.17 -2.61 -13.10
N LEU A 267 -13.12 -2.52 -14.03
CA LEU A 267 -14.15 -3.54 -14.23
C LEU A 267 -13.74 -4.65 -15.19
N ARG A 268 -12.77 -4.40 -16.08
CA ARG A 268 -12.50 -5.22 -17.27
C ARG A 268 -12.36 -6.71 -16.98
N ASP A 269 -11.52 -7.07 -16.02
CA ASP A 269 -11.16 -8.46 -15.75
C ASP A 269 -12.28 -9.25 -15.05
N TYR A 270 -13.24 -8.55 -14.44
CA TYR A 270 -14.29 -9.14 -13.60
C TYR A 270 -15.70 -8.64 -13.93
N ARG A 271 -15.89 -8.07 -15.13
CA ARG A 271 -17.14 -7.47 -15.61
C ARG A 271 -18.39 -8.33 -15.34
N PRO A 272 -18.38 -9.66 -15.56
CA PRO A 272 -19.56 -10.49 -15.28
C PRO A 272 -19.98 -10.52 -13.80
N TYR A 273 -19.08 -10.25 -12.86
CA TYR A 273 -19.45 -10.13 -11.44
C TYR A 273 -20.17 -8.81 -11.18
N PHE A 274 -19.64 -7.71 -11.72
CA PHE A 274 -20.23 -6.39 -11.53
C PHE A 274 -21.59 -6.25 -12.21
N GLU A 275 -21.76 -6.82 -13.40
CA GLU A 275 -23.05 -6.85 -14.10
C GLU A 275 -24.10 -7.70 -13.38
N ARG A 276 -23.66 -8.74 -12.64
CA ARG A 276 -24.57 -9.63 -11.91
C ARG A 276 -25.00 -9.03 -10.57
N TYR A 277 -24.06 -8.48 -9.82
CA TYR A 277 -24.26 -8.09 -8.42
C TYR A 277 -24.38 -6.58 -8.21
N GLY A 278 -24.08 -5.79 -9.23
CA GLY A 278 -24.16 -4.34 -9.17
C GLY A 278 -24.85 -3.73 -10.39
N ARG A 279 -24.97 -2.42 -10.35
CA ARG A 279 -25.51 -1.57 -11.42
C ARG A 279 -24.56 -0.40 -11.63
N LEU A 280 -24.31 -0.06 -12.89
CA LEU A 280 -23.58 1.16 -13.24
C LEU A 280 -24.56 2.32 -13.38
N ASP A 281 -24.24 3.43 -12.73
CA ASP A 281 -24.88 4.75 -12.89
C ASP A 281 -23.78 5.77 -13.19
N GLY A 282 -23.57 6.04 -14.49
CA GLY A 282 -22.40 6.78 -14.96
C GLY A 282 -21.09 6.03 -14.64
N ASN A 283 -20.19 6.68 -13.90
CA ASN A 283 -18.94 6.11 -13.40
C ASN A 283 -19.08 5.48 -11.99
N ARG A 284 -20.31 5.35 -11.47
CA ARG A 284 -20.54 4.75 -10.15
C ARG A 284 -21.06 3.33 -10.29
N LEU A 285 -20.45 2.41 -9.56
CA LEU A 285 -20.89 1.04 -9.35
C LEU A 285 -21.62 0.94 -8.02
N LEU A 286 -22.88 0.54 -8.07
CA LEU A 286 -23.73 0.35 -6.90
C LEU A 286 -24.03 -1.13 -6.72
N PHE A 287 -23.69 -1.71 -5.57
CA PHE A 287 -24.02 -3.11 -5.26
C PHE A 287 -25.43 -3.27 -4.72
N GLY A 288 -26.14 -4.30 -5.20
CA GLY A 288 -27.51 -4.60 -4.79
C GLY A 288 -27.60 -5.40 -3.49
N ASP A 289 -28.81 -5.46 -2.91
CA ASP A 289 -29.10 -6.19 -1.68
C ASP A 289 -28.81 -7.70 -1.76
N GLU A 290 -28.87 -8.27 -2.98
CA GLU A 290 -28.54 -9.68 -3.25
C GLU A 290 -27.16 -10.03 -2.69
N ILE A 291 -26.16 -9.16 -2.88
CA ILE A 291 -24.81 -9.40 -2.37
C ILE A 291 -24.58 -8.78 -0.99
N ARG A 292 -25.15 -7.59 -0.74
CA ARG A 292 -24.97 -6.86 0.53
C ARG A 292 -25.42 -7.66 1.74
N ARG A 293 -26.48 -8.46 1.60
CA ARG A 293 -26.99 -9.32 2.69
C ARG A 293 -25.97 -10.32 3.23
N TYR A 294 -24.91 -10.65 2.49
CA TYR A 294 -23.86 -11.57 2.92
C TYR A 294 -22.71 -10.87 3.64
N LEU A 295 -22.65 -9.54 3.59
CA LEU A 295 -21.63 -8.72 4.23
C LEU A 295 -22.06 -8.30 5.64
N ASN A 296 -21.10 -8.26 6.55
CA ASN A 296 -21.27 -7.65 7.87
C ASN A 296 -20.09 -6.74 8.15
N PHE A 297 -20.29 -5.44 7.94
CA PHE A 297 -19.31 -4.41 8.21
C PHE A 297 -19.35 -4.00 9.68
N ARG A 298 -18.17 -3.84 10.30
CA ARG A 298 -18.04 -3.34 11.68
C ARG A 298 -16.72 -2.62 11.91
N THR A 299 -16.72 -1.61 12.76
CA THR A 299 -15.48 -1.07 13.31
C THR A 299 -14.86 -2.07 14.29
N PHE A 300 -13.60 -2.46 14.06
CA PHE A 300 -12.86 -3.35 14.95
C PHE A 300 -11.35 -3.13 14.83
N ASN A 301 -10.67 -3.11 15.96
CA ASN A 301 -9.22 -3.07 16.03
C ASN A 301 -8.66 -4.48 16.15
N ILE A 302 -7.90 -4.94 15.14
CA ILE A 302 -7.28 -6.27 15.08
C ILE A 302 -6.30 -6.59 16.22
N LYS A 303 -5.83 -5.57 16.95
CA LYS A 303 -5.04 -5.74 18.18
C LYS A 303 -5.84 -6.41 19.30
N ASN A 304 -7.16 -6.21 19.29
CA ASN A 304 -8.05 -6.73 20.30
C ASN A 304 -8.38 -8.19 20.01
N ARG A 305 -8.62 -8.94 21.07
CA ARG A 305 -9.07 -10.33 20.97
C ARG A 305 -10.45 -10.38 20.28
N PRO A 306 -10.59 -11.15 19.19
CA PRO A 306 -11.89 -11.32 18.54
C PRO A 306 -12.87 -12.03 19.48
N ARG A 307 -14.17 -11.71 19.37
CA ARG A 307 -15.23 -12.40 20.13
C ARG A 307 -15.28 -13.89 19.72
N LYS A 308 -16.01 -14.73 20.48
CA LYS A 308 -16.18 -16.20 20.27
C LYS A 308 -16.87 -16.61 18.94
N ARG A 309 -16.59 -15.94 17.82
CA ARG A 309 -16.96 -16.40 16.48
C ARG A 309 -15.78 -17.12 15.87
N LYS A 310 -16.07 -18.22 15.19
CA LYS A 310 -15.08 -19.06 14.52
C LYS A 310 -15.18 -18.84 13.00
N PHE A 311 -14.06 -18.53 12.37
CA PHE A 311 -13.96 -18.25 10.93
C PHE A 311 -13.22 -19.38 10.21
N HIS A 312 -13.78 -19.81 9.09
CA HIS A 312 -13.16 -20.81 8.21
C HIS A 312 -12.04 -20.21 7.38
N MET A 313 -12.17 -18.92 7.06
CA MET A 313 -11.16 -18.17 6.33
C MET A 313 -10.98 -16.79 6.94
N ILE A 314 -9.74 -16.35 7.15
CA ILE A 314 -9.38 -15.02 7.61
C ILE A 314 -8.42 -14.42 6.58
N ILE A 315 -8.66 -13.17 6.17
CA ILE A 315 -7.83 -12.42 5.24
C ILE A 315 -7.42 -11.11 5.92
N CYS A 316 -6.11 -10.87 6.02
CA CYS A 316 -5.52 -9.62 6.47
C CYS A 316 -4.31 -9.31 5.56
N ALA A 317 -4.60 -8.89 4.32
CA ALA A 317 -3.59 -8.76 3.28
C ALA A 317 -2.74 -7.50 3.41
N ASN A 318 -3.40 -6.36 3.66
CA ASN A 318 -2.79 -5.07 3.39
C ASN A 318 -2.18 -4.47 4.64
N VAL A 319 -2.75 -4.75 5.82
CA VAL A 319 -2.35 -4.10 7.07
C VAL A 319 -1.23 -4.83 7.80
N PHE A 320 -1.13 -6.14 7.57
CA PHE A 320 -0.24 -7.02 8.33
C PHE A 320 1.24 -6.67 8.15
N GLN A 321 1.65 -6.26 6.95
CA GLN A 321 3.02 -5.89 6.61
C GLN A 321 3.51 -4.59 7.27
N TYR A 322 2.61 -3.77 7.84
CA TYR A 322 2.98 -2.49 8.45
C TYR A 322 3.44 -2.59 9.90
N TYR A 323 3.34 -3.78 10.51
CA TYR A 323 3.62 -3.97 11.94
C TYR A 323 4.96 -4.69 12.18
N GLN A 324 5.57 -4.40 13.32
CA GLN A 324 6.76 -5.10 13.80
C GLN A 324 6.44 -6.57 14.10
N ASP A 325 7.49 -7.40 14.20
CA ASP A 325 7.35 -8.87 14.32
C ASP A 325 6.49 -9.28 15.54
N ASP A 326 6.64 -8.59 16.67
CA ASP A 326 5.88 -8.81 17.91
C ASP A 326 4.38 -8.55 17.73
N ALA A 327 4.02 -7.42 17.12
CA ALA A 327 2.64 -7.07 16.83
C ALA A 327 2.03 -8.00 15.76
N ARG A 328 2.78 -8.35 14.71
CA ARG A 328 2.34 -9.33 13.70
C ARG A 328 2.05 -10.68 14.31
N GLU A 329 2.92 -11.14 15.20
CA GLU A 329 2.71 -12.37 15.93
C GLU A 329 1.46 -12.33 16.80
N HIS A 330 1.25 -11.26 17.57
CA HIS A 330 0.05 -11.07 18.38
C HIS A 330 -1.22 -11.11 17.53
N PHE A 331 -1.20 -10.50 16.35
CA PHE A 331 -2.35 -10.56 15.42
C PHE A 331 -2.56 -11.96 14.88
N LEU A 332 -1.48 -12.67 14.54
CA LEU A 332 -1.57 -14.04 14.07
C LEU A 332 -2.15 -14.95 15.16
N GLN A 333 -1.74 -14.78 16.42
CA GLN A 333 -2.34 -15.47 17.57
C GLN A 333 -3.84 -15.20 17.67
N ASN A 334 -4.26 -13.93 17.59
CA ASN A 334 -5.68 -13.56 17.57
C ASN A 334 -6.43 -14.25 16.40
N PHE A 335 -5.83 -14.34 15.22
CA PHE A 335 -6.43 -15.01 14.06
C PHE A 335 -6.54 -16.51 14.25
N VAL A 336 -5.53 -17.17 14.84
CA VAL A 336 -5.58 -18.60 15.19
C VAL A 336 -6.68 -18.86 16.22
N GLU A 337 -6.80 -18.01 17.24
CA GLU A 337 -7.89 -18.15 18.22
C GLU A 337 -9.27 -17.95 17.59
N ALA A 338 -9.37 -17.09 16.58
CA ALA A 338 -10.60 -16.83 15.84
C ALA A 338 -10.91 -17.87 14.75
N SER A 339 -9.95 -18.70 14.35
CA SER A 339 -10.15 -19.66 13.27
C SER A 339 -10.82 -20.95 13.77
N THR A 340 -11.54 -21.61 12.88
CA THR A 340 -11.97 -23.00 13.04
C THR A 340 -10.78 -23.97 12.97
N ASN A 341 -11.05 -25.24 13.19
CA ASN A 341 -10.14 -26.34 12.92
C ASN A 341 -10.83 -27.34 11.94
N PRO A 342 -10.37 -27.46 10.69
CA PRO A 342 -9.31 -26.67 10.07
C PRO A 342 -9.75 -25.22 9.83
N GLY A 343 -8.81 -24.29 9.79
CA GLY A 343 -9.04 -22.87 9.51
C GLY A 343 -7.94 -22.29 8.60
N TYR A 344 -8.31 -21.36 7.72
CA TYR A 344 -7.41 -20.84 6.68
C TYR A 344 -7.12 -19.36 6.88
N ILE A 345 -5.85 -18.96 6.92
CA ILE A 345 -5.42 -17.60 7.22
C ILE A 345 -4.53 -17.07 6.11
N PHE A 346 -4.95 -16.00 5.45
CA PHE A 346 -4.12 -15.23 4.52
C PHE A 346 -3.60 -13.97 5.20
N VAL A 347 -2.30 -13.86 5.34
CA VAL A 347 -1.59 -12.70 5.90
C VAL A 347 -0.40 -12.34 5.02
N GLY A 348 0.15 -11.13 5.22
CA GLY A 348 1.44 -10.76 4.64
C GLY A 348 2.58 -11.68 5.09
N PRO A 349 3.79 -11.51 4.52
CA PRO A 349 4.95 -12.36 4.82
C PRO A 349 5.22 -12.49 6.33
N MET A 350 5.42 -13.73 6.77
CA MET A 350 5.67 -14.07 8.16
C MET A 350 6.93 -14.90 8.35
N ASN A 351 7.57 -14.68 9.50
CA ASN A 351 8.75 -15.45 9.88
C ASN A 351 8.37 -16.94 10.03
N PRO A 352 9.06 -17.87 9.34
CA PRO A 352 8.80 -19.30 9.46
C PRO A 352 8.88 -19.85 10.89
N LYS A 353 9.71 -19.22 11.77
CA LYS A 353 9.79 -19.62 13.19
C LYS A 353 8.47 -19.32 13.93
N THR A 354 7.84 -18.19 13.65
CA THR A 354 6.56 -17.80 14.26
C THR A 354 5.43 -18.71 13.78
N ILE A 355 5.39 -19.01 12.47
CA ILE A 355 4.42 -19.95 11.89
C ILE A 355 4.51 -21.31 12.60
N ARG A 356 5.70 -21.89 12.72
CA ARG A 356 5.90 -23.18 13.41
C ARG A 356 5.51 -23.15 14.87
N ARG A 357 5.86 -22.07 15.60
CA ARG A 357 5.55 -21.95 17.03
C ARG A 357 4.05 -21.87 17.30
N LEU A 358 3.28 -21.28 16.38
CA LEU A 358 1.83 -21.21 16.47
C LEU A 358 1.13 -22.47 15.93
N GLY A 359 1.88 -23.54 15.60
CA GLY A 359 1.32 -24.79 15.10
C GLY A 359 0.67 -24.68 13.72
N LEU A 360 1.05 -23.66 12.93
CA LEU A 360 0.46 -23.42 11.62
C LEU A 360 1.20 -24.16 10.51
N SER A 361 0.43 -24.76 9.61
CA SER A 361 0.92 -25.36 8.36
C SER A 361 0.99 -24.29 7.26
N ASN A 362 2.08 -24.23 6.49
CA ASN A 362 2.24 -23.25 5.41
C ASN A 362 1.85 -23.86 4.05
N LEU A 363 0.75 -23.39 3.48
CA LEU A 363 0.24 -23.77 2.17
C LEU A 363 0.83 -22.83 1.10
N LEU A 364 2.07 -23.11 0.70
CA LEU A 364 2.85 -22.26 -0.21
C LEU A 364 2.15 -21.98 -1.55
N GLU A 365 1.45 -22.98 -2.10
CA GLU A 365 0.70 -22.87 -3.37
C GLU A 365 -0.34 -21.74 -3.32
N TYR A 366 -1.04 -21.61 -2.20
CA TYR A 366 -2.12 -20.62 -2.01
C TYR A 366 -1.64 -19.35 -1.32
N LYS A 367 -0.40 -19.36 -0.79
CA LYS A 367 0.15 -18.34 0.11
C LYS A 367 -0.72 -18.17 1.36
N MET A 368 -1.20 -19.28 1.91
CA MET A 368 -2.06 -19.31 3.09
C MET A 368 -1.43 -20.13 4.21
N LEU A 369 -1.82 -19.82 5.44
CA LEU A 369 -1.53 -20.62 6.62
C LEU A 369 -2.78 -21.44 6.95
N ARG A 370 -2.58 -22.66 7.42
CA ARG A 370 -3.65 -23.55 7.90
C ARG A 370 -3.47 -23.79 9.39
N ALA A 371 -4.53 -23.52 10.14
CA ALA A 371 -4.66 -23.88 11.54
C ALA A 371 -5.35 -25.24 11.61
N ASP A 372 -4.66 -26.21 12.24
CA ASP A 372 -5.06 -27.61 12.40
C ASP A 372 -5.41 -27.96 13.84
#